data_AF-A0A5K1FNH9-F1
#
_entry.id   AF-A0A5K1FNH9-F1
#
_cell.length_a   1.000
_cell.length_b   1.000
_cell.length_c   1.000
_cell.angle_alpha   90.00
_cell.angle_beta   90.00
_cell.angle_gamma   90.00
#
_symmetry.space_group_name_H-M   'P 1'
#
loop_
_entity.id
_entity.type
_entity.pdbx_description
1 polymer ?
#
loop_
_entity_poly.entity_id
_entity_poly.type
_entity_poly.pdbx_seq_one_letter_code
_entity_poly.pdbx_strand_id
1 'polypeptide(L)'
;FILKKIKEVEEDGDNKIERSEVLQFLLCWMPLLCHASNGADAPVLSSVERVHMEGVIEETINRLALEDQEKVLRIWLKQYSSSTSDWPNLQQCYNRWYSASRKLVG
;
A
#
# COMPACT_ATOMS: atom_id res chain seq x y z
N PHE A 1 27.54 -17.71 -17.57
CA PHE A 1 26.90 -16.46 -18.04
C PHE A 1 25.42 -16.68 -18.39
N ILE A 2 25.08 -17.67 -19.22
CA ILE A 2 23.68 -17.97 -19.60
C ILE A 2 22.82 -18.43 -18.40
N LEU A 3 23.33 -19.34 -17.57
CA LEU A 3 22.61 -19.80 -16.36
C LEU A 3 22.36 -18.70 -15.33
N LYS A 4 23.21 -17.66 -15.30
CA LYS A 4 23.03 -16.49 -14.43
C LYS A 4 21.89 -15.61 -14.96
N LYS A 5 21.86 -15.38 -16.27
CA LYS A 5 20.77 -14.66 -16.95
C LYS A 5 19.41 -15.36 -16.82
N ILE A 6 19.38 -16.69 -16.86
CA ILE A 6 18.13 -17.44 -16.70
C ILE A 6 17.58 -17.28 -15.27
N LYS A 7 18.43 -17.41 -14.24
CA LYS A 7 18.03 -17.14 -12.85
C LYS A 7 17.58 -15.70 -12.62
N GLU A 8 18.30 -14.71 -13.17
CA GLU A 8 17.92 -13.31 -13.06
C GLU A 8 16.56 -13.01 -13.73
N VAL A 9 16.24 -13.69 -14.83
CA VAL A 9 14.95 -13.56 -15.54
C VAL A 9 13.82 -14.28 -14.80
N GLU A 10 14.10 -15.45 -14.21
CA GLU A 10 13.14 -16.17 -13.36
C GLU A 10 12.85 -15.40 -12.06
N GLU A 11 13.88 -14.87 -11.38
CA GLU A 11 13.73 -14.03 -10.18
C GLU A 11 13.02 -12.70 -10.50
N ASP A 12 13.31 -12.04 -11.63
CA ASP A 12 12.59 -10.81 -12.02
C ASP A 12 11.13 -11.11 -12.43
N GLY A 13 10.87 -12.28 -13.02
CA GLY A 13 9.52 -12.75 -13.38
C GLY A 13 8.67 -13.04 -12.14
N ASP A 14 9.21 -13.81 -11.20
CA ASP A 14 8.54 -14.15 -9.93
C ASP A 14 8.27 -12.90 -9.09
N ASN A 15 9.28 -12.03 -8.97
CA ASN A 15 9.16 -10.75 -8.24
C ASN A 15 8.23 -9.74 -8.95
N LYS A 16 7.99 -9.87 -10.25
CA LYS A 16 6.93 -9.09 -10.95
C LYS A 16 5.54 -9.61 -10.63
N ILE A 17 5.36 -10.93 -10.59
CA ILE A 17 4.08 -11.56 -10.24
C ILE A 17 3.73 -11.21 -8.79
N GLU A 18 4.67 -11.37 -7.86
CA GLU A 18 4.50 -11.02 -6.45
C GLU A 18 4.12 -9.53 -6.28
N ARG A 19 4.83 -8.61 -6.94
CA ARG A 19 4.49 -7.16 -6.90
C ARG A 19 3.09 -6.86 -7.46
N SER A 20 2.68 -7.57 -8.51
CA SER A 20 1.35 -7.42 -9.10
C SER A 20 0.24 -7.91 -8.16
N GLU A 21 0.46 -9.06 -7.50
CA GLU A 21 -0.49 -9.60 -6.52
C GLU A 21 -0.62 -8.67 -5.31
N VAL A 22 0.52 -8.22 -4.76
CA VAL A 22 0.55 -7.25 -3.65
C VAL A 22 -0.20 -5.97 -3.99
N LEU A 23 0.00 -5.43 -5.20
CA LEU A 23 -0.75 -4.27 -5.66
C LEU A 23 -2.25 -4.57 -5.70
N GLN A 24 -2.68 -5.70 -6.28
CA GLN A 24 -4.09 -6.06 -6.34
C GLN A 24 -4.72 -6.20 -4.95
N PHE A 25 -4.02 -6.84 -4.00
CA PHE A 25 -4.47 -6.92 -2.62
C PHE A 25 -4.65 -5.54 -2.00
N LEU A 26 -3.68 -4.64 -2.15
CA LEU A 26 -3.77 -3.28 -1.64
C LEU A 26 -4.94 -2.50 -2.27
N LEU A 27 -5.14 -2.60 -3.59
CA LEU A 27 -6.24 -1.91 -4.27
C LEU A 27 -7.62 -2.42 -3.81
N CYS A 28 -7.76 -3.74 -3.63
CA CYS A 28 -9.00 -4.36 -3.17
C CYS A 28 -9.28 -4.10 -1.69
N TRP A 29 -8.24 -4.13 -0.84
CA TRP A 29 -8.41 -4.03 0.60
C TRP A 29 -8.49 -2.58 1.07
N MET A 30 -7.84 -1.62 0.41
CA MET A 30 -7.80 -0.22 0.89
C MET A 30 -9.19 0.37 1.19
N PRO A 31 -10.21 0.23 0.31
CA PRO A 31 -11.55 0.72 0.62
C PRO A 31 -12.19 0.02 1.82
N LEU A 32 -11.95 -1.29 1.97
CA LEU A 32 -12.45 -2.07 3.10
C LEU A 32 -11.81 -1.61 4.41
N LEU A 33 -10.49 -1.38 4.41
CA LEU A 33 -9.76 -0.90 5.57
C LEU A 33 -10.24 0.49 5.98
N CYS A 34 -10.39 1.40 5.00
CA CYS A 34 -10.87 2.76 5.27
C CYS A 34 -12.27 2.78 5.89
N HIS A 35 -13.12 1.79 5.62
CA HIS A 35 -14.48 1.69 6.16
C HIS A 35 -14.64 0.65 7.27
N ALA A 36 -13.55 -0.01 7.68
CA ALA A 36 -13.56 -0.94 8.80
C ALA A 36 -13.92 -0.14 10.05
N SER A 37 -15.18 -0.30 10.48
CA SER A 37 -15.76 0.52 11.53
C SER A 37 -15.09 0.24 12.87
N ASN A 38 -15.06 1.26 13.74
CA ASN A 38 -14.73 1.10 15.17
C ASN A 38 -15.86 0.36 15.95
N GLY A 39 -16.79 -0.33 15.27
CA GLY A 39 -18.12 -0.69 15.78
C GLY A 39 -18.41 -2.19 15.88
N ALA A 40 -18.43 -2.67 17.12
CA ALA A 40 -19.24 -3.77 17.68
C ALA A 40 -19.10 -5.22 17.17
N ASP A 41 -18.78 -5.49 15.91
CA ASP A 41 -18.65 -6.87 15.42
C ASP A 41 -17.18 -7.30 15.43
N ALA A 42 -16.82 -8.05 16.46
CA ALA A 42 -15.46 -8.51 16.73
C ALA A 42 -14.84 -9.32 15.57
N PRO A 43 -13.50 -9.33 15.44
CA PRO A 43 -12.53 -8.61 16.26
C PRO A 43 -12.10 -7.29 15.59
N VAL A 44 -12.35 -6.19 16.29
CA VAL A 44 -11.75 -4.89 15.97
C VAL A 44 -10.28 -4.97 16.39
N LEU A 45 -9.35 -4.77 15.45
CA LEU A 45 -7.92 -4.66 15.76
C LEU A 45 -7.75 -3.62 16.89
N SER A 46 -7.00 -3.99 17.93
CA SER A 46 -6.61 -3.04 18.97
C SER A 46 -5.88 -1.85 18.36
N SER A 47 -5.84 -0.71 19.07
CA SER A 47 -5.11 0.47 18.58
C SER A 47 -3.64 0.16 18.26
N VAL A 48 -3.02 -0.74 19.01
CA VAL A 48 -1.63 -1.17 18.77
C VAL A 48 -1.52 -1.98 17.47
N GLU A 49 -2.43 -2.94 17.26
CA GLU A 49 -2.45 -3.73 16.03
C GLU A 49 -2.77 -2.86 14.80
N ARG A 50 -3.63 -1.85 14.94
CA ARG A 50 -3.92 -0.88 13.87
C ARG A 50 -2.68 -0.10 13.45
N VAL A 51 -1.91 0.42 14.40
CA VAL A 51 -0.65 1.14 14.13
C VAL A 51 0.39 0.20 13.52
N HIS A 52 0.47 -1.04 14.02
CA HIS A 52 1.36 -2.04 13.43
C HIS A 52 1.00 -2.33 11.97
N MET A 53 -0.29 -2.53 11.70
CA MET A 53 -0.80 -2.78 10.35
C MET A 53 -0.60 -1.58 9.42
N GLU A 54 -0.77 -0.35 9.91
CA GLU A 54 -0.41 0.86 9.15
C GLU A 54 1.06 0.82 8.74
N GLY A 55 1.97 0.48 9.66
CA GLY A 55 3.40 0.33 9.36
C GLY A 55 3.68 -0.71 8.27
N VAL A 56 3.03 -1.87 8.35
CA VAL A 56 3.15 -2.92 7.33
C VAL A 56 2.62 -2.42 5.98
N ILE A 57 1.44 -1.79 5.95
CA ILE A 57 0.85 -1.24 4.72
C ILE A 57 1.77 -0.17 4.11
N GLU A 58 2.30 0.75 4.92
CA GLU A 58 3.25 1.76 4.45
C GLU A 58 4.50 1.14 3.84
N GLU A 59 5.08 0.13 4.51
CA GLU A 59 6.26 -0.58 4.00
C GLU A 59 5.96 -1.30 2.68
N THR A 60 4.81 -1.98 2.58
CA THR A 60 4.36 -2.64 1.37
C THR A 60 4.19 -1.64 0.22
N ILE A 61 3.54 -0.49 0.48
CA ILE A 61 3.38 0.58 -0.52
C ILE A 61 4.75 1.09 -0.98
N ASN A 62 5.69 1.35 -0.06
CA ASN A 62 7.01 1.87 -0.39
C ASN A 62 7.84 0.93 -1.29
N ARG A 63 7.53 -0.37 -1.31
CA ARG A 63 8.18 -1.36 -2.19
C ARG A 63 7.61 -1.38 -3.61
N LEU A 64 6.47 -0.75 -3.86
CA LEU A 64 5.86 -0.65 -5.18
C LEU A 64 6.58 0.39 -6.06
N ALA A 65 6.39 0.29 -7.37
CA ALA A 65 6.79 1.35 -8.30
C ALA A 65 5.99 2.64 -8.03
N LEU A 66 6.55 3.81 -8.35
CA LEU A 66 5.94 5.09 -8.01
C LEU A 66 4.51 5.27 -8.59
N GLU A 67 4.28 4.77 -9.80
CA GLU A 67 2.97 4.78 -10.47
C GLU A 67 1.94 3.89 -9.74
N ASP A 68 2.39 2.78 -9.16
CA ASP A 68 1.55 1.87 -8.40
C ASP A 68 1.29 2.39 -6.99
N GLN A 69 2.28 3.05 -6.38
CA GLN A 69 2.08 3.82 -5.14
C GLN A 69 0.99 4.87 -5.32
N GLU A 70 1.03 5.62 -6.44
CA GLU A 70 0.00 6.62 -6.75
C GLU A 70 -1.40 6.01 -6.80
N LYS A 71 -1.56 4.86 -7.48
CA LYS A 71 -2.87 4.19 -7.59
C LYS A 71 -3.45 3.86 -6.22
N VAL A 72 -2.63 3.27 -5.34
CA VAL A 72 -3.04 2.89 -3.97
C VAL A 72 -3.34 4.13 -3.14
N LEU A 73 -2.42 5.10 -3.12
CA LEU A 73 -2.54 6.32 -2.31
C LEU A 73 -3.70 7.22 -2.75
N ARG A 74 -4.02 7.26 -4.04
CA ARG A 74 -5.19 7.97 -4.57
C ARG A 74 -6.49 7.33 -4.08
N ILE A 75 -6.56 6.00 -4.07
CA ILE A 75 -7.73 5.28 -3.52
C ILE A 75 -7.83 5.55 -2.03
N TRP A 76 -6.74 5.38 -1.28
CA TRP A 76 -6.68 5.67 0.14
C TRP A 76 -7.21 7.08 0.43
N LEU A 77 -6.65 8.13 -0.21
CA LEU A 77 -7.05 9.51 0.04
C LEU A 77 -8.54 9.75 -0.23
N LYS A 78 -9.07 9.17 -1.32
CA LYS A 78 -10.50 9.27 -1.66
C LYS A 78 -11.38 8.61 -0.60
N GLN A 79 -11.04 7.39 -0.18
CA GLN A 79 -11.87 6.62 0.77
C GLN A 79 -11.74 7.16 2.20
N TYR A 80 -10.53 7.53 2.61
CA TYR A 80 -10.22 8.08 3.92
C TYR A 80 -10.92 9.42 4.15
N SER A 81 -10.92 10.31 3.14
CA SER A 81 -11.63 11.60 3.24
C SER A 81 -13.15 11.50 3.29
N SER A 82 -13.74 10.39 2.81
CA SER A 82 -15.18 10.12 2.90
C SER A 82 -15.59 9.24 4.08
N SER A 83 -14.63 8.64 4.78
CA SER A 83 -14.89 7.71 5.88
C SER A 83 -15.12 8.44 7.20
N THR A 84 -15.92 7.83 8.08
CA THR A 84 -16.03 8.22 9.48
C THR A 84 -14.95 7.56 10.35
N SER A 85 -14.17 6.62 9.80
CA SER A 85 -13.03 5.99 10.45
C SER A 85 -11.76 6.82 10.22
N ASP A 86 -10.91 6.89 11.24
CA ASP A 86 -9.60 7.54 11.19
C ASP A 86 -8.47 6.61 10.75
N TRP A 87 -8.81 5.39 10.29
CA TRP A 87 -7.87 4.33 9.91
C TRP A 87 -8.12 3.81 8.49
N PRO A 88 -7.07 3.36 7.77
CA PRO A 88 -5.65 3.47 8.12
C PRO A 88 -5.11 4.88 7.88
N ASN A 89 -4.31 5.42 8.80
CA ASN A 89 -3.66 6.72 8.64
C ASN A 89 -2.34 6.58 7.86
N LEU A 90 -2.41 6.75 6.53
CA LEU A 90 -1.24 6.69 5.63
C LEU A 90 -0.73 8.10 5.23
N GLN A 91 -1.05 9.13 6.02
CA GLN A 91 -0.71 10.52 5.71
C GLN A 91 0.80 10.72 5.54
N GLN A 92 1.62 10.03 6.36
CA GLN A 92 3.08 10.11 6.25
C GLN A 92 3.58 9.46 4.96
N CYS A 93 3.07 8.27 4.60
CA CYS A 93 3.36 7.63 3.33
C CYS A 93 2.98 8.53 2.12
N TYR A 94 1.77 9.12 2.14
CA TYR A 94 1.33 10.06 1.10
C TYR A 94 2.27 11.25 0.95
N ASN A 95 2.65 11.90 2.06
CA ASN A 95 3.56 13.05 2.04
C ASN A 95 4.94 12.71 1.47
N ARG A 96 5.46 11.51 1.78
CA ARG A 96 6.72 10.99 1.24
C ARG A 96 6.62 10.78 -0.27
N TRP A 97 5.61 10.05 -0.73
CA TRP A 97 5.35 9.85 -2.17
C TRP A 97 5.15 11.17 -2.91
N TYR A 98 4.35 12.09 -2.37
CA TYR A 98 4.08 13.39 -3.00
C TYR A 98 5.36 14.23 -3.13
N SER A 99 6.19 14.25 -2.08
CA SER A 99 7.48 14.93 -2.11
C SER A 99 8.45 14.32 -3.11
N ALA A 100 8.48 13.00 -3.24
CA ALA A 100 9.29 12.29 -4.23
C ALA A 100 8.79 12.58 -5.66
N SER A 101 7.48 12.54 -5.88
CA SER A 101 6.85 12.77 -7.19
C SER A 101 7.13 14.18 -7.72
N ARG A 102 7.08 15.20 -6.84
CA ARG A 102 7.41 16.58 -7.26
C ARG A 102 8.85 16.76 -7.74
N LYS A 103 9.80 15.97 -7.23
CA LYS A 103 11.21 16.01 -7.68
C LYS A 103 11.42 15.40 -9.06
N LEU A 104 10.43 14.69 -9.61
CA LEU A 104 10.51 14.10 -10.94
C LEU A 104 9.92 15.01 -12.03
N VAL A 105 9.12 16.01 -11.62
CA VAL A 105 8.46 16.98 -12.52
C VAL A 105 9.21 18.31 -12.57
N GLY A 106 10.09 18.58 -11.59
CA GLY A 106 10.96 19.77 -11.54
C GLY A 106 12.40 19.44 -11.87
#